data_AF-A0ABD5BLZ1-F1
#
_entry.id   AF-A0ABD5BLZ1-F1
#
_cell.length_a   1.000
_cell.length_b   1.000
_cell.length_c   1.000
_cell.angle_alpha   90.00
_cell.angle_beta   90.00
_cell.angle_gamma   90.00
#
_symmetry.space_group_name_H-M   'P 1'
#
loop_
_entity.id
_entity.type
_entity.pdbx_description
1 polymer ?
#
loop_
_entity_poly.entity_id
_entity_poly.type
_entity_poly.pdbx_seq_one_letter_code
_entity_poly.pdbx_strand_id
1 'polypeptide(L)'
;QMLDSLPLSGDAQAKLAPLLEDLGLQGEQLLVKGGGGSDQFNVLGDTTIVAGAGKSHVTLHSSTAASGVTLKDFSLTQGSIDDVLSGLRIVHGIGGGALADYGVSDAQGVETRIGALTAEQGGSASQLLAALLDLGQPGALSAKVGVSSVLGEQNSSYLIVDNNDDHRLDEADSIILLLGQDHQSLLNELRYVPEIILNGTVVEPEPLVA
;
A
#
# COMPACT_ATOMS: atom_id res chain seq x y z
N GLN A 1 2.66 -8.09 -10.08
CA GLN A 1 3.27 -6.99 -9.31
C GLN A 1 2.32 -5.80 -9.21
N MET A 2 2.54 -4.84 -8.30
CA MET A 2 1.61 -3.71 -8.06
C MET A 2 1.35 -2.87 -9.31
N LEU A 3 2.36 -2.69 -10.16
CA LEU A 3 2.25 -1.91 -11.40
C LEU A 3 1.55 -2.68 -12.52
N ASP A 4 1.56 -4.02 -12.49
CA ASP A 4 0.79 -4.85 -13.44
C ASP A 4 -0.72 -4.74 -13.23
N SER A 5 -1.14 -4.29 -12.05
CA SER A 5 -2.55 -4.13 -11.70
C SER A 5 -3.16 -2.83 -12.23
N LEU A 6 -2.36 -1.96 -12.82
CA LEU A 6 -2.86 -0.73 -13.42
C LEU A 6 -3.74 -1.08 -14.63
N PRO A 7 -4.93 -0.46 -14.77
CA PRO A 7 -5.86 -0.73 -15.87
C PRO A 7 -5.39 -0.07 -17.17
N LEU A 8 -4.26 -0.53 -17.72
CA LEU A 8 -3.58 0.05 -18.88
C LEU A 8 -3.91 -0.72 -20.17
N SER A 9 -3.92 -0.01 -21.30
CA SER A 9 -3.90 -0.63 -22.63
C SER A 9 -2.61 -1.41 -22.89
N GLY A 10 -2.66 -2.32 -23.87
CA GLY A 10 -1.50 -3.12 -24.26
C GLY A 10 -0.30 -2.27 -24.74
N ASP A 11 -0.56 -1.14 -25.40
CA ASP A 11 0.50 -0.23 -25.86
C ASP A 11 1.19 0.48 -24.69
N ALA A 12 0.41 0.89 -23.67
CA ALA A 12 0.97 1.49 -22.47
C ALA A 12 1.76 0.47 -21.63
N GLN A 13 1.25 -0.76 -21.51
CA GLN A 13 1.99 -1.87 -20.88
C GLN A 13 3.32 -2.15 -21.60
N ALA A 14 3.31 -2.20 -22.94
CA ALA A 14 4.52 -2.43 -23.72
C ALA A 14 5.59 -1.34 -23.53
N LYS A 15 5.17 -0.08 -23.33
CA LYS A 15 6.09 1.02 -23.01
C LYS A 15 6.66 0.95 -21.60
N LEU A 16 5.86 0.48 -20.64
CA LEU A 16 6.25 0.39 -19.25
C LEU A 16 7.15 -0.83 -18.98
N ALA A 17 6.93 -1.93 -19.70
CA ALA A 17 7.65 -3.20 -19.55
C ALA A 17 9.19 -3.07 -19.42
N PRO A 18 9.93 -2.36 -20.30
CA PRO A 18 11.38 -2.24 -20.17
C PRO A 18 11.82 -1.52 -18.89
N LEU A 19 11.08 -0.49 -18.44
CA LEU A 19 11.39 0.21 -17.19
C LEU A 19 11.19 -0.69 -15.98
N LEU A 20 10.12 -1.50 -16.00
CA LEU A 20 9.88 -2.48 -14.94
C LEU A 20 10.98 -3.55 -14.91
N GLU A 21 11.49 -3.97 -16.07
CA GLU A 21 12.60 -4.93 -16.16
C GLU A 21 13.89 -4.34 -15.59
N ASP A 22 14.26 -3.12 -16.02
CA ASP A 22 15.46 -2.42 -15.54
C ASP A 22 15.43 -2.19 -14.02
N LEU A 23 14.25 -1.93 -13.45
CA LEU A 23 14.05 -1.73 -12.02
C LEU A 23 13.87 -3.04 -11.24
N GLY A 24 13.88 -4.20 -11.90
CA GLY A 24 13.64 -5.49 -11.25
C GLY A 24 12.22 -5.68 -10.70
N LEU A 25 11.27 -4.89 -11.20
CA LEU A 25 9.85 -4.95 -10.82
C LEU A 25 9.06 -5.97 -11.64
N GLN A 26 9.73 -6.69 -12.55
CA GLN A 26 9.19 -7.83 -13.27
C GLN A 26 9.37 -9.09 -12.40
N GLY A 27 8.27 -9.70 -11.96
CA GLY A 27 8.34 -10.91 -11.14
C GLY A 27 6.98 -11.40 -10.67
N GLU A 28 6.94 -12.66 -10.23
CA GLU A 28 5.77 -13.23 -9.58
C GLU A 28 5.73 -12.80 -8.11
N GLN A 29 4.57 -12.38 -7.63
CA GLN A 29 4.34 -12.21 -6.19
C GLN A 29 3.92 -13.55 -5.58
N LEU A 30 4.32 -13.80 -4.34
CA LEU A 30 3.79 -14.89 -3.55
C LEU A 30 2.27 -14.72 -3.41
N LEU A 31 1.49 -15.69 -3.88
CA LEU A 31 0.05 -15.68 -3.75
C LEU A 31 -0.38 -16.41 -2.47
N VAL A 32 -1.01 -15.69 -1.55
CA VAL A 32 -1.59 -16.22 -0.33
C VAL A 32 -3.11 -16.06 -0.38
N LYS A 33 -3.85 -17.11 -0.02
CA LYS A 33 -5.32 -17.09 -0.01
C LYS A 33 -5.84 -17.38 1.39
N GLY A 34 -6.68 -16.49 1.89
CA GLY A 34 -7.49 -16.70 3.08
C GLY A 34 -8.69 -17.61 2.84
N GLY A 35 -9.40 -17.91 3.92
CA GLY A 35 -10.68 -18.60 3.90
C GLY A 35 -11.86 -17.64 4.01
N GLY A 36 -13.01 -18.17 4.41
CA GLY A 36 -14.19 -17.35 4.77
C GLY A 36 -14.21 -16.93 6.25
N GLY A 37 -13.18 -17.27 7.02
CA GLY A 37 -13.07 -17.03 8.45
C GLY A 37 -12.25 -15.80 8.81
N SER A 38 -11.94 -15.61 10.09
CA SER A 38 -10.95 -14.61 10.49
C SER A 38 -9.56 -15.15 10.20
N ASP A 39 -8.86 -14.52 9.27
CA ASP A 39 -7.51 -14.90 8.88
C ASP A 39 -6.49 -13.90 9.44
N GLN A 40 -5.30 -14.39 9.76
CA GLN A 40 -4.16 -13.56 10.14
C GLN A 40 -3.03 -13.79 9.15
N PHE A 41 -2.59 -12.71 8.52
CA PHE A 41 -1.50 -12.72 7.57
C PHE A 41 -0.34 -11.93 8.16
N ASN A 42 0.85 -12.51 8.11
CA ASN A 42 2.09 -11.85 8.49
C ASN A 42 3.01 -11.96 7.28
N VAL A 43 3.22 -10.82 6.60
CA VAL A 43 3.79 -10.81 5.25
C VAL A 43 4.90 -9.79 5.08
N LEU A 44 5.79 -10.10 4.14
CA LEU A 44 6.77 -9.20 3.57
C LEU A 44 6.28 -8.71 2.20
N GLY A 45 7.05 -7.84 1.57
CA GLY A 45 6.81 -7.38 0.20
C GLY A 45 6.74 -8.52 -0.81
N ASP A 46 6.36 -8.18 -2.05
CA ASP A 46 6.14 -9.12 -3.15
C ASP A 46 5.10 -10.21 -2.82
N THR A 47 4.07 -9.84 -2.07
CA THR A 47 2.99 -10.75 -1.67
C THR A 47 1.63 -10.23 -2.15
N THR A 48 0.87 -11.08 -2.83
CA THR A 48 -0.55 -10.87 -3.10
C THR A 48 -1.39 -11.70 -2.13
N ILE A 49 -2.22 -11.05 -1.34
CA ILE A 49 -3.17 -11.69 -0.43
C ILE A 49 -4.58 -11.59 -1.02
N VAL A 50 -5.25 -12.72 -1.18
CA VAL A 50 -6.70 -12.78 -1.38
C VAL A 50 -7.33 -13.02 -0.02
N ALA A 51 -7.84 -11.97 0.62
CA ALA A 51 -8.22 -12.00 2.03
C ALA A 51 -9.47 -12.83 2.32
N GLY A 52 -10.36 -13.00 1.33
CA GLY A 52 -11.64 -13.69 1.50
C GLY A 52 -12.68 -12.85 2.25
N ALA A 53 -13.86 -13.44 2.49
CA ALA A 53 -15.04 -12.70 3.00
C ALA A 53 -15.02 -12.43 4.52
N GLY A 54 -13.99 -12.86 5.24
CA GLY A 54 -13.96 -12.79 6.71
C GLY A 54 -13.17 -11.61 7.27
N LYS A 55 -12.99 -11.61 8.61
CA LYS A 55 -12.28 -10.56 9.36
C LYS A 55 -10.78 -10.77 9.27
N SER A 56 -10.17 -10.31 8.19
CA SER A 56 -8.76 -10.52 7.94
C SER A 56 -7.89 -9.44 8.60
N HIS A 57 -6.87 -9.87 9.33
CA HIS A 57 -5.85 -9.02 9.92
C HIS A 57 -4.54 -9.23 9.16
N VAL A 58 -3.97 -8.15 8.62
CA VAL A 58 -2.74 -8.20 7.83
C VAL A 58 -1.66 -7.41 8.55
N THR A 59 -0.61 -8.07 9.01
CA THR A 59 0.61 -7.44 9.52
C THR A 59 1.66 -7.38 8.41
N LEU A 60 2.05 -6.17 8.03
CA LEU A 60 3.04 -5.87 7.01
C LEU A 60 4.38 -5.60 7.68
N HIS A 61 5.37 -6.45 7.45
CA HIS A 61 6.75 -6.21 7.90
C HIS A 61 7.55 -5.35 6.93
N SER A 62 7.13 -5.36 5.67
CA SER A 62 7.70 -4.53 4.60
C SER A 62 6.67 -4.44 3.47
N SER A 63 6.47 -3.25 2.93
CA SER A 63 5.67 -3.04 1.72
C SER A 63 6.06 -1.71 1.10
N THR A 64 6.92 -1.70 0.09
CA THR A 64 7.42 -0.47 -0.56
C THR A 64 7.06 -0.44 -2.04
N ALA A 65 7.38 0.65 -2.74
CA ALA A 65 7.20 0.72 -4.19
C ALA A 65 7.95 -0.39 -4.95
N ALA A 66 9.10 -0.81 -4.43
CA ALA A 66 9.95 -1.83 -5.05
C ALA A 66 9.49 -3.27 -4.74
N SER A 67 8.88 -3.48 -3.58
CA SER A 67 8.45 -4.79 -3.10
C SER A 67 7.18 -4.62 -2.28
N GLY A 68 6.06 -4.49 -2.99
CA GLY A 68 4.80 -4.06 -2.38
C GLY A 68 3.78 -5.18 -2.23
N VAL A 69 2.93 -5.05 -1.22
CA VAL A 69 1.86 -5.98 -0.91
C VAL A 69 0.58 -5.57 -1.62
N THR A 70 -0.06 -6.55 -2.25
CA THR A 70 -1.36 -6.39 -2.91
C THR A 70 -2.44 -7.12 -2.12
N LEU A 71 -3.51 -6.42 -1.75
CA LEU A 71 -4.68 -6.99 -1.11
C LEU A 71 -5.87 -7.04 -2.08
N LYS A 72 -6.43 -8.23 -2.24
CA LYS A 72 -7.65 -8.53 -3.00
C LYS A 72 -8.74 -8.99 -2.04
N ASP A 73 -9.98 -8.59 -2.33
CA ASP A 73 -11.17 -8.92 -1.55
C ASP A 73 -11.06 -8.54 -0.06
N PHE A 74 -10.22 -7.55 0.26
CA PHE A 74 -10.07 -7.06 1.63
C PHE A 74 -11.32 -6.29 2.07
N SER A 75 -11.87 -6.65 3.22
CA SER A 75 -13.03 -5.97 3.78
C SER A 75 -12.62 -4.71 4.53
N LEU A 76 -13.03 -3.54 4.06
CA LEU A 76 -12.76 -2.27 4.74
C LEU A 76 -13.47 -2.12 6.08
N THR A 77 -14.60 -2.83 6.29
CA THR A 77 -15.43 -2.70 7.49
C THR A 77 -15.05 -3.71 8.59
N GLN A 78 -14.35 -4.77 8.22
CA GLN A 78 -14.06 -5.89 9.10
C GLN A 78 -12.57 -6.24 9.19
N GLY A 79 -11.78 -5.80 8.21
CA GLY A 79 -10.35 -6.04 8.14
C GLY A 79 -9.55 -4.97 8.87
N SER A 80 -8.27 -5.28 9.08
CA SER A 80 -7.29 -4.36 9.64
C SER A 80 -5.91 -4.62 9.04
N ILE A 81 -5.13 -3.56 8.92
CA ILE A 81 -3.76 -3.62 8.41
C ILE A 81 -2.85 -2.97 9.45
N ASP A 82 -1.86 -3.71 9.94
CA ASP A 82 -0.80 -3.20 10.79
C ASP A 82 0.44 -3.03 9.91
N ASP A 83 0.90 -1.78 9.76
CA ASP A 83 2.14 -1.47 9.10
C ASP A 83 3.25 -1.32 10.14
N VAL A 84 4.09 -2.35 10.25
CA VAL A 84 5.14 -2.43 11.26
C VAL A 84 6.19 -1.33 11.07
N LEU A 85 6.43 -0.90 9.83
CA LEU A 85 7.43 0.13 9.52
C LEU A 85 7.04 1.49 10.10
N SER A 86 5.76 1.87 9.95
CA SER A 86 5.22 3.11 10.51
C SER A 86 4.77 2.99 11.97
N GLY A 87 4.53 1.78 12.45
CA GLY A 87 3.87 1.53 13.73
C GLY A 87 2.41 2.02 13.73
N LEU A 88 1.76 2.02 12.57
CA LEU A 88 0.36 2.43 12.42
C LEU A 88 -0.53 1.23 12.11
N ARG A 89 -1.74 1.28 12.66
CA ARG A 89 -2.84 0.40 12.31
C ARG A 89 -3.87 1.15 11.49
N ILE A 90 -4.19 0.64 10.30
CA ILE A 90 -5.27 1.09 9.43
C ILE A 90 -6.51 0.22 9.61
N VAL A 91 -7.63 0.84 9.99
CA VAL A 91 -8.87 0.16 10.37
C VAL A 91 -10.11 0.96 9.98
N HIS A 92 -11.24 0.28 9.87
CA HIS A 92 -12.55 0.93 9.85
C HIS A 92 -12.77 1.76 11.12
N GLY A 93 -13.30 2.98 10.98
CA GLY A 93 -13.95 3.64 12.10
C GLY A 93 -13.98 5.16 12.05
N ILE A 94 -14.24 5.74 13.22
CA ILE A 94 -14.41 7.19 13.43
C ILE A 94 -13.36 7.79 14.36
N GLY A 95 -12.46 6.97 14.93
CA GLY A 95 -11.36 7.40 15.79
C GLY A 95 -10.02 7.28 15.08
N GLY A 96 -9.05 8.13 15.44
CA GLY A 96 -7.74 8.19 14.77
C GLY A 96 -7.65 9.29 13.73
N GLY A 97 -6.53 9.30 12.99
CA GLY A 97 -6.32 10.19 11.86
C GLY A 97 -7.12 9.75 10.63
N ALA A 98 -7.72 10.71 9.93
CA ALA A 98 -8.35 10.45 8.64
C ALA A 98 -7.28 10.37 7.54
N LEU A 99 -7.54 9.53 6.54
CA LEU A 99 -6.69 9.45 5.35
C LEU A 99 -6.82 10.75 4.55
N ALA A 100 -5.70 11.22 3.99
CA ALA A 100 -5.71 12.29 3.01
C ALA A 100 -6.03 11.76 1.60
N ASP A 101 -6.64 12.62 0.79
CA ASP A 101 -6.85 12.39 -0.63
C ASP A 101 -5.58 12.81 -1.39
N TYR A 102 -4.86 11.82 -1.93
CA TYR A 102 -3.69 12.03 -2.79
C TYR A 102 -4.05 12.01 -4.28
N GLY A 103 -5.34 12.00 -4.60
CA GLY A 103 -5.86 12.15 -5.94
C GLY A 103 -6.37 10.86 -6.56
N VAL A 104 -7.13 11.06 -7.63
CA VAL A 104 -7.69 10.01 -8.47
C VAL A 104 -7.26 10.27 -9.91
N SER A 105 -6.80 9.23 -10.58
CA SER A 105 -6.54 9.23 -12.02
C SER A 105 -7.40 8.19 -12.71
N ASP A 106 -7.74 8.42 -13.97
CA ASP A 106 -8.25 7.36 -14.84
C ASP A 106 -7.09 6.69 -15.59
N ALA A 107 -7.41 5.57 -16.26
CA ALA A 107 -6.47 4.87 -17.11
C ALA A 107 -5.79 5.81 -18.12
N GLN A 108 -6.55 6.69 -18.78
CA GLN A 108 -6.03 7.57 -19.82
C GLN A 108 -5.00 8.58 -19.30
N GLY A 109 -5.21 9.09 -18.08
CA GLY A 109 -4.29 9.98 -17.38
C GLY A 109 -2.98 9.26 -17.05
N VAL A 110 -3.04 8.03 -16.55
CA VAL A 110 -1.84 7.21 -16.30
C VAL A 110 -1.10 6.93 -17.61
N GLU A 111 -1.80 6.57 -18.69
CA GLU A 111 -1.18 6.31 -20.00
C GLU A 111 -0.48 7.54 -20.58
N THR A 112 -1.09 8.72 -20.39
CA THR A 112 -0.49 9.99 -20.80
C THR A 112 0.81 10.22 -20.05
N ARG A 113 0.85 9.93 -18.75
CA ARG A 113 2.07 10.02 -17.94
C ARG A 113 3.11 8.99 -18.35
N ILE A 114 2.73 7.75 -18.67
CA ILE A 114 3.64 6.74 -19.26
C ILE A 114 4.30 7.28 -20.53
N GLY A 115 3.53 7.94 -21.40
CA GLY A 115 4.04 8.54 -22.62
C GLY A 115 4.99 9.73 -22.40
N ALA A 116 4.96 10.33 -21.21
CA ALA A 116 5.78 11.48 -20.83
C ALA A 116 6.93 11.14 -19.87
N LEU A 117 7.09 9.87 -19.49
CA LEU A 117 8.14 9.44 -18.55
C LEU A 117 9.53 9.83 -19.05
N THR A 118 10.29 10.48 -18.19
CA THR A 118 11.71 10.77 -18.40
C THR A 118 12.58 9.71 -17.72
N ALA A 119 13.86 9.64 -18.10
CA ALA A 119 14.81 8.73 -17.45
C ALA A 119 14.95 8.99 -15.94
N GLU A 120 14.82 10.24 -15.50
CA GLU A 120 14.87 10.61 -14.08
C GLU A 120 13.63 10.11 -13.31
N GLN A 121 12.45 10.13 -13.94
CA GLN A 121 11.21 9.63 -13.35
C GLN A 121 11.14 8.10 -13.32
N GLY A 122 11.97 7.41 -14.09
CA GLY A 122 12.11 5.96 -14.07
C GLY A 122 13.33 5.45 -13.30
N GLY A 123 14.00 6.31 -12.51
CA GLY A 123 15.29 5.98 -11.86
C GLY A 123 15.19 5.01 -10.67
N SER A 124 13.99 4.85 -10.10
CA SER A 124 13.69 3.93 -9.00
C SER A 124 12.21 3.56 -9.02
N ALA A 125 11.83 2.54 -8.25
CA ALA A 125 10.44 2.08 -8.17
C ALA A 125 9.50 3.15 -7.60
N SER A 126 9.94 3.88 -6.57
CA SER A 126 9.16 4.95 -5.94
C SER A 126 8.99 6.15 -6.88
N GLN A 127 10.04 6.56 -7.59
CA GLN A 127 9.95 7.62 -8.61
C GLN A 127 9.01 7.24 -9.75
N LEU A 128 9.08 5.99 -10.22
CA LEU A 128 8.19 5.50 -11.27
C LEU A 128 6.74 5.51 -10.79
N LEU A 129 6.46 4.95 -9.61
CA LEU A 129 5.12 4.95 -9.05
C LEU A 129 4.60 6.37 -8.82
N ALA A 130 5.45 7.27 -8.29
CA ALA A 130 5.10 8.67 -8.07
C ALA A 130 4.73 9.35 -9.40
N ALA A 131 5.49 9.11 -10.47
CA ALA A 131 5.19 9.65 -11.78
C ALA A 131 3.88 9.09 -12.35
N LEU A 132 3.61 7.79 -12.17
CA LEU A 132 2.38 7.16 -12.65
C LEU A 132 1.13 7.65 -11.90
N LEU A 133 1.25 7.90 -10.60
CA LEU A 133 0.14 8.34 -9.74
C LEU A 133 -0.03 9.86 -9.65
N ASP A 134 0.81 10.62 -10.35
CA ASP A 134 0.84 12.09 -10.23
C ASP A 134 1.14 12.54 -8.78
N LEU A 135 2.18 11.95 -8.20
CA LEU A 135 2.70 12.25 -6.85
C LEU A 135 4.15 12.75 -6.86
N GLY A 136 4.72 13.04 -8.02
CA GLY A 136 6.10 13.55 -8.14
C GLY A 136 6.28 15.02 -7.72
N GLN A 137 5.18 15.76 -7.53
CA GLN A 137 5.20 17.16 -7.11
C GLN A 137 5.58 17.30 -5.62
N PRO A 138 6.27 18.40 -5.24
CA PRO A 138 6.47 18.73 -3.84
C PRO A 138 5.13 18.85 -3.09
N GLY A 139 5.00 18.17 -1.95
CA GLY A 139 3.77 18.22 -1.15
C GLY A 139 2.65 17.33 -1.68
N ALA A 140 2.93 16.41 -2.62
CA ALA A 140 1.94 15.46 -3.11
C ALA A 140 1.36 14.58 -1.99
N LEU A 141 2.21 14.13 -1.07
CA LEU A 141 1.76 13.47 0.14
C LEU A 141 1.37 14.54 1.16
N SER A 142 0.10 14.96 1.13
CA SER A 142 -0.38 16.09 1.93
C SER A 142 -0.55 15.79 3.43
N ALA A 143 -0.36 14.54 3.87
CA ALA A 143 -0.45 14.10 5.26
C ALA A 143 0.41 12.85 5.54
N LYS A 144 0.33 12.29 6.75
CA LYS A 144 1.03 11.05 7.12
C LYS A 144 0.56 9.83 6.34
N VAL A 145 -0.77 9.71 6.17
CA VAL A 145 -1.39 8.58 5.48
C VAL A 145 -2.42 9.12 4.51
N GLY A 146 -2.42 8.61 3.29
CA GLY A 146 -3.41 8.96 2.29
C GLY A 146 -3.56 7.88 1.24
N VAL A 147 -4.49 8.11 0.32
CA VAL A 147 -4.79 7.19 -0.77
C VAL A 147 -4.71 7.92 -2.11
N SER A 148 -4.04 7.29 -3.07
CA SER A 148 -4.12 7.65 -4.49
C SER A 148 -4.74 6.49 -5.26
N SER A 149 -5.67 6.75 -6.18
CA SER A 149 -6.36 5.67 -6.90
C SER A 149 -6.31 5.83 -8.41
N VAL A 150 -6.24 4.70 -9.11
CA VAL A 150 -6.44 4.60 -10.55
C VAL A 150 -7.75 3.89 -10.84
N LEU A 151 -8.66 4.58 -11.52
CA LEU A 151 -9.98 4.07 -11.89
C LEU A 151 -9.89 3.11 -13.07
N GLY A 152 -10.65 2.01 -12.99
CA GLY A 152 -10.73 0.99 -14.02
C GLY A 152 -11.93 0.07 -13.80
N GLU A 153 -11.95 -1.10 -14.44
CA GLU A 153 -12.97 -2.13 -14.16
C GLU A 153 -12.90 -2.59 -12.69
N GLN A 154 -11.68 -2.71 -12.16
CA GLN A 154 -11.40 -2.74 -10.74
C GLN A 154 -10.46 -1.58 -10.44
N ASN A 155 -10.83 -0.77 -9.45
CA ASN A 155 -9.98 0.33 -9.02
C ASN A 155 -8.70 -0.22 -8.37
N SER A 156 -7.58 0.42 -8.66
CA SER A 156 -6.29 0.18 -8.01
C SER A 156 -6.02 1.33 -7.06
N SER A 157 -6.21 1.10 -5.76
CA SER A 157 -6.10 2.13 -4.73
C SER A 157 -4.84 1.91 -3.90
N TYR A 158 -3.91 2.84 -3.97
CA TYR A 158 -2.62 2.83 -3.29
C TYR A 158 -2.76 3.56 -1.95
N LEU A 159 -2.81 2.81 -0.87
CA LEU A 159 -2.68 3.34 0.48
C LEU A 159 -1.20 3.59 0.76
N ILE A 160 -0.85 4.84 1.05
CA ILE A 160 0.53 5.29 1.21
C ILE A 160 0.70 5.86 2.62
N VAL A 161 1.75 5.40 3.30
CA VAL A 161 2.22 5.97 4.58
C VAL A 161 3.54 6.67 4.32
N ASP A 162 3.54 8.00 4.44
CA ASP A 162 4.73 8.84 4.40
C ASP A 162 5.51 8.61 5.69
N ASN A 163 6.52 7.75 5.70
CA ASN A 163 7.14 7.32 6.94
C ASN A 163 8.14 8.34 7.49
N ASN A 164 8.81 9.06 6.60
CA ASN A 164 9.85 10.02 6.95
C ASN A 164 9.32 11.46 7.08
N ASP A 165 8.02 11.68 6.84
CA ASP A 165 7.31 12.96 6.93
C ASP A 165 7.91 14.03 6.00
N ASP A 166 8.45 13.62 4.86
CA ASP A 166 9.10 14.51 3.89
C ASP A 166 8.15 15.04 2.80
N HIS A 167 6.90 14.56 2.80
CA HIS A 167 5.83 14.90 1.86
C HIS A 167 6.10 14.51 0.39
N ARG A 168 6.93 13.49 0.17
CA ARG A 168 7.28 12.94 -1.15
C ARG A 168 7.19 11.42 -1.11
N LEU A 169 6.83 10.80 -2.23
CA LEU A 169 6.87 9.35 -2.32
C LEU A 169 8.30 8.87 -2.60
N ASP A 170 8.88 8.12 -1.67
CA ASP A 170 10.23 7.56 -1.79
C ASP A 170 10.35 6.11 -1.27
N GLU A 171 11.58 5.63 -1.03
CA GLU A 171 11.86 4.26 -0.59
C GLU A 171 11.60 4.02 0.92
N ALA A 172 11.50 5.10 1.71
CA ALA A 172 11.20 5.00 3.13
C ALA A 172 9.70 4.74 3.38
N ASP A 173 8.85 5.01 2.39
CA ASP A 173 7.39 4.95 2.53
C ASP A 173 6.81 3.55 2.41
N SER A 174 5.73 3.33 3.15
CA SER A 174 4.93 2.12 3.03
C SER A 174 3.87 2.31 1.95
N ILE A 175 3.71 1.32 1.08
CA ILE A 175 2.73 1.33 -0.01
C ILE A 175 1.98 0.02 -0.05
N ILE A 176 0.65 0.08 -0.04
CA ILE A 176 -0.22 -1.08 -0.07
C ILE A 176 -1.21 -0.89 -1.20
N LEU A 177 -1.28 -1.86 -2.11
CA LEU A 177 -2.29 -1.85 -3.17
C LEU A 177 -3.56 -2.55 -2.70
N LEU A 178 -4.65 -1.81 -2.62
CA LEU A 178 -6.00 -2.32 -2.38
C LEU A 178 -6.75 -2.40 -3.70
N LEU A 179 -7.06 -3.62 -4.16
CA LEU A 179 -7.79 -3.84 -5.41
C LEU A 179 -9.29 -3.88 -5.19
N GLY A 180 -10.01 -3.23 -6.12
CA GLY A 180 -11.48 -3.20 -6.16
C GLY A 180 -12.13 -2.26 -5.14
N GLN A 181 -11.33 -1.48 -4.40
CA GLN A 181 -11.86 -0.54 -3.41
C GLN A 181 -12.21 0.81 -4.04
N ASP A 182 -13.38 1.33 -3.69
CA ASP A 182 -13.77 2.69 -4.06
C ASP A 182 -12.93 3.72 -3.30
N HIS A 183 -12.44 4.72 -4.02
CA HIS A 183 -11.56 5.75 -3.45
C HIS A 183 -12.26 6.56 -2.34
N GLN A 184 -13.51 6.96 -2.56
CA GLN A 184 -14.24 7.78 -1.60
C GLN A 184 -14.64 6.96 -0.36
N SER A 185 -14.98 5.68 -0.54
CA SER A 185 -15.20 4.77 0.59
C SER A 185 -13.95 4.63 1.46
N LEU A 186 -12.75 4.51 0.87
CA LEU A 186 -11.50 4.45 1.64
C LEU A 186 -11.31 5.68 2.52
N LEU A 187 -11.48 6.88 1.95
CA LEU A 187 -11.37 8.15 2.69
C LEU A 187 -12.42 8.27 3.81
N ASN A 188 -13.64 7.82 3.55
CA ASN A 188 -14.75 7.95 4.49
C ASN A 188 -14.63 6.95 5.65
N GLU A 189 -14.24 5.72 5.36
CA GLU A 189 -14.37 4.58 6.27
C GLU A 189 -13.09 4.24 7.03
N LEU A 190 -11.91 4.46 6.43
CA LEU A 190 -10.65 4.08 7.06
C LEU A 190 -10.08 5.20 7.93
N ARG A 191 -9.42 4.80 9.00
CA ARG A 191 -8.62 5.64 9.88
C ARG A 191 -7.29 4.98 10.15
N TYR A 192 -6.28 5.77 10.46
CA TYR A 192 -5.03 5.27 11.03
C TYR A 192 -4.93 5.66 12.51
N VAL A 193 -4.45 4.72 13.31
CA VAL A 193 -4.16 4.92 14.73
C VAL A 193 -2.75 4.41 15.04
N PRO A 194 -2.04 4.97 16.01
CA PRO A 194 -0.80 4.37 16.50
C PRO A 194 -1.06 2.95 16.98
N GLU A 195 -0.21 2.02 16.57
CA GLU A 195 -0.18 0.68 17.14
C GLU A 195 0.40 0.76 18.55
N ILE A 196 -0.39 0.36 19.56
CA ILE A 196 0.08 0.32 20.94
C ILE A 196 0.67 -1.06 21.21
N ILE A 197 1.99 -1.19 21.15
CA ILE A 197 2.70 -2.40 21.58
C ILE A 197 2.99 -2.29 23.07
N LEU A 198 2.29 -3.08 23.89
CA LEU A 198 2.55 -3.18 25.33
C LEU A 198 3.62 -4.26 25.59
N ASN A 199 4.87 -3.85 25.81
CA ASN A 199 5.93 -4.75 26.22
C ASN A 199 5.84 -5.01 27.73
N GLY A 200 5.23 -6.14 28.11
CA GLY A 200 5.25 -6.63 29.50
C GLY A 200 6.53 -7.41 29.79
N THR A 201 7.35 -6.94 30.74
CA THR A 201 8.46 -7.74 31.29
C THR A 201 7.96 -8.54 32.49
N VAL A 202 8.02 -9.87 32.41
CA VAL A 202 7.87 -10.73 33.59
C VAL A 202 9.19 -10.66 34.37
N VAL A 203 9.14 -10.04 35.56
CA VAL A 203 10.26 -10.11 36.51
C VAL A 203 10.08 -11.41 37.30
N GLU A 204 10.99 -12.38 37.12
CA GLU A 204 11.03 -13.56 37.98
C GLU A 204 11.31 -13.13 39.44
N PRO A 205 10.54 -13.60 40.43
CA PRO A 205 10.81 -13.27 41.83
C PRO A 205 12.15 -13.86 42.25
N GLU A 206 13.00 -13.04 42.89
CA GLU A 206 14.28 -13.49 43.44
C GLU A 206 14.05 -14.69 44.41
N PRO A 207 14.86 -15.75 44.30
CA PRO A 207 14.77 -16.86 45.25
C PRO A 207 15.14 -16.35 46.64
N LEU A 208 14.22 -16.50 47.58
CA LEU A 208 14.49 -16.28 49.01
C LEU A 208 15.62 -17.22 49.42
N VAL A 209 16.80 -16.65 49.70
CA VAL A 209 17.90 -17.37 50.35
C VAL A 209 17.48 -17.59 51.80
N ALA A 210 17.19 -18.86 52.13
CA ALA A 210 16.90 -19.31 53.49
C ALA A 210 18.18 -19.45 54.33
#